data_AF-A0A7X7FLJ8-F1
#
_entry.id   AF-A0A7X7FLJ8-F1
#
_cell.length_a   1.000
_cell.length_b   1.000
_cell.length_c   1.000
_cell.angle_alpha   90.00
_cell.angle_beta   90.00
_cell.angle_gamma   90.00
#
_symmetry.space_group_name_H-M   'P 1'
#
loop_
_entity.id
_entity.type
_entity.pdbx_description
1 polymer ?
#
loop_
_entity_poly.entity_id
_entity_poly.type
_entity_poly.pdbx_seq_one_letter_code
_entity_poly.pdbx_strand_id
1 'polypeptide(L)'
;MSRAGREPAEDVKRRIVAACEAAGLKVNTARMYLRKVQRDRILLVAASPVDWDTERPMVTILTTVGVSGEWSGEVDVRCSAGRDEPVVKFWDIPVMQGRNTVPMHDLPRQLCETMEEREQVVAAMRLGVTGPYTFERSRWQKPGDLLRA
;
A
#
# COMPACT_ATOMS: atom_id res chain seq x y z
N MET A 1 -4.13 -34.91 -8.38
CA MET A 1 -4.89 -34.25 -9.47
C MET A 1 -5.00 -32.77 -9.12
N SER A 2 -4.18 -31.91 -9.73
CA SER A 2 -4.28 -30.46 -9.55
C SER A 2 -5.56 -29.99 -10.23
N ARG A 3 -6.38 -29.19 -9.54
CA ARG A 3 -7.47 -28.47 -10.21
C ARG A 3 -6.84 -27.59 -11.29
N ALA A 4 -7.08 -27.91 -12.56
CA ALA A 4 -6.89 -26.97 -13.65
C ALA A 4 -7.74 -25.72 -13.34
N GLY A 5 -7.13 -24.54 -13.25
CA GLY A 5 -7.85 -23.27 -13.41
C GLY A 5 -7.70 -22.16 -12.35
N ARG A 6 -6.92 -22.29 -11.28
CA ARG A 6 -6.54 -21.12 -10.45
C ARG A 6 -5.03 -21.00 -10.36
N GLU A 7 -4.48 -20.06 -11.12
CA GLU A 7 -3.12 -19.58 -10.87
C GLU A 7 -3.10 -19.01 -9.44
N PRO A 8 -2.27 -19.54 -8.51
CA PRO A 8 -2.30 -19.10 -7.11
C PRO A 8 -2.14 -17.60 -6.93
N ALA A 9 -1.29 -16.95 -7.74
CA ALA A 9 -1.09 -15.51 -7.71
C ALA A 9 -2.34 -14.72 -8.15
N GLU A 10 -3.14 -15.24 -9.09
CA GLU A 10 -4.43 -14.62 -9.47
C GLU A 10 -5.48 -14.71 -8.36
N ASP A 11 -5.44 -15.76 -7.53
CA ASP A 11 -6.30 -15.86 -6.34
C ASP A 11 -5.90 -14.80 -5.30
N VAL A 12 -4.61 -14.70 -4.98
CA VAL A 12 -4.09 -13.69 -4.06
C VAL A 12 -4.39 -12.27 -4.55
N LYS A 13 -4.19 -11.99 -5.84
CA LYS A 13 -4.53 -10.68 -6.45
C LYS A 13 -6.01 -10.34 -6.28
N ARG A 14 -6.91 -11.29 -6.54
CA ARG A 14 -8.36 -11.10 -6.35
C ARG A 14 -8.72 -10.85 -4.88
N ARG A 15 -8.06 -11.53 -3.94
CA ARG A 15 -8.27 -11.29 -2.51
C ARG A 15 -7.83 -9.88 -2.09
N ILE A 16 -6.69 -9.39 -2.61
CA ILE A 16 -6.22 -8.02 -2.34
C ILE A 16 -7.19 -6.99 -2.92
N VAL A 17 -7.67 -7.20 -4.15
CA VAL A 17 -8.69 -6.34 -4.77
C VAL A 17 -9.96 -6.28 -3.92
N ALA A 18 -10.51 -7.44 -3.54
CA ALA A 18 -11.70 -7.50 -2.71
C ALA A 18 -11.51 -6.82 -1.34
N ALA A 19 -10.31 -6.91 -0.75
CA ALA A 19 -10.00 -6.22 0.49
C ALA A 19 -9.93 -4.69 0.33
N CYS A 20 -9.44 -4.19 -0.80
CA CYS A 20 -9.49 -2.76 -1.12
C CYS A 20 -10.93 -2.27 -1.26
N GLU A 21 -11.76 -3.02 -1.99
CA GLU A 21 -13.18 -2.70 -2.19
C GLU A 21 -13.95 -2.73 -0.85
N ALA A 22 -13.67 -3.71 0.00
CA ALA A 22 -14.25 -3.79 1.35
C ALA A 22 -13.83 -2.61 2.25
N ALA A 23 -12.66 -2.02 2.01
CA ALA A 23 -12.20 -0.79 2.67
C ALA A 23 -12.75 0.49 2.01
N GLY A 24 -13.67 0.39 1.05
CA GLY A 24 -14.25 1.54 0.34
C GLY A 24 -13.35 2.15 -0.73
N LEU A 25 -12.28 1.47 -1.13
CA LEU A 25 -11.33 1.94 -2.14
C LEU A 25 -11.66 1.39 -3.52
N LYS A 26 -11.50 2.24 -4.54
CA LYS A 26 -11.50 1.85 -5.95
C LYS A 26 -10.08 1.40 -6.34
N VAL A 27 -9.96 0.20 -6.91
CA VAL A 27 -8.68 -0.28 -7.45
C VAL A 27 -8.37 0.43 -8.77
N ASN A 28 -7.27 1.18 -8.80
CA ASN A 28 -6.75 1.86 -9.99
C ASN A 28 -5.94 0.90 -10.86
N THR A 29 -5.20 -0.02 -10.25
CA THR A 29 -4.31 -0.95 -10.95
C THR A 29 -4.14 -2.23 -10.14
N ALA A 30 -4.14 -3.38 -10.81
CA ALA A 30 -3.77 -4.67 -10.24
C ALA A 30 -2.92 -5.46 -11.25
N ARG A 31 -1.61 -5.54 -11.00
CA ARG A 31 -0.63 -6.13 -11.92
C ARG A 31 0.22 -7.19 -11.24
N MET A 32 0.75 -8.10 -12.05
CA MET A 32 1.71 -9.11 -11.61
C MET A 32 2.94 -9.08 -12.49
N TYR A 33 4.10 -9.24 -11.87
CA TYR A 33 5.39 -9.22 -12.55
C TYR A 33 6.19 -10.46 -12.16
N LEU A 34 6.53 -11.29 -13.15
CA LEU A 34 7.36 -12.49 -12.93
C LEU A 34 8.82 -12.08 -12.69
N ARG A 35 9.36 -12.45 -11.53
CA ARG A 35 10.80 -12.37 -11.25
C ARG A 35 11.44 -13.73 -11.52
N LYS A 36 11.99 -13.88 -12.72
CA LYS A 36 12.54 -15.17 -13.21
C LYS A 36 13.60 -15.77 -12.28
N VAL A 37 14.49 -14.93 -11.73
CA VAL A 37 15.61 -15.36 -10.87
C VAL A 37 15.10 -15.85 -9.51
N GLN A 38 14.19 -15.12 -8.89
CA GLN A 38 13.59 -15.46 -7.59
C GLN A 38 12.49 -16.52 -7.71
N ARG A 39 12.07 -16.86 -8.93
CA ARG A 39 10.99 -17.81 -9.24
C ARG A 39 9.69 -17.47 -8.48
N ASP A 40 9.34 -16.20 -8.47
CA ASP A 40 8.09 -15.72 -7.89
C ASP A 40 7.46 -14.61 -8.74
N ARG A 41 6.25 -14.20 -8.36
CA ARG A 41 5.54 -13.07 -8.94
C ARG A 41 5.39 -11.99 -7.88
N ILE A 42 5.78 -10.76 -8.21
CA ILE A 42 5.37 -9.58 -7.44
C ILE A 42 3.94 -9.24 -7.84
N LEU A 43 3.07 -9.11 -6.86
CA LEU A 43 1.72 -8.57 -7.03
C LEU A 43 1.76 -7.12 -6.58
N LEU A 44 1.27 -6.22 -7.43
CA LEU A 44 1.10 -4.81 -7.13
C LEU A 44 -0.37 -4.46 -7.32
N VAL A 45 -1.03 -4.03 -6.26
CA VAL A 45 -2.37 -3.46 -6.31
C VAL A 45 -2.28 -2.03 -5.83
N ALA A 46 -2.84 -1.10 -6.59
CA ALA A 46 -2.91 0.31 -6.24
C ALA A 46 -4.36 0.76 -6.23
N ALA A 47 -4.74 1.48 -5.19
CA ALA A 47 -6.13 1.86 -4.93
C ALA A 47 -6.21 3.27 -4.33
N SER A 48 -7.40 3.88 -4.48
CA SER A 48 -7.70 5.22 -3.98
C SER A 48 -9.19 5.33 -3.65
N PRO A 49 -9.62 6.34 -2.88
CA PRO A 49 -11.04 6.67 -2.75
C PRO A 49 -11.73 6.88 -4.10
N VAL A 50 -13.05 6.73 -4.15
CA VAL A 50 -13.84 6.83 -5.40
C VAL A 50 -13.78 8.24 -6.00
N ASP A 51 -13.72 9.25 -5.14
CA ASP A 51 -13.63 10.68 -5.46
C ASP A 51 -12.18 11.18 -5.62
N TRP A 52 -11.21 10.27 -5.66
CA TRP A 52 -9.81 10.60 -5.86
C TRP A 52 -9.58 11.13 -7.28
N ASP A 53 -9.22 12.41 -7.36
CA ASP A 53 -9.12 13.19 -8.60
C ASP A 53 -7.70 13.23 -9.18
N THR A 54 -6.77 12.44 -8.64
CA THR A 54 -5.38 12.41 -9.10
C THR A 54 -5.00 11.12 -9.80
N GLU A 55 -4.05 11.21 -10.73
CA GLU A 55 -3.51 10.05 -11.45
C GLU A 55 -2.71 9.13 -10.53
N ARG A 56 -2.05 9.70 -9.52
CA ARG A 56 -1.25 8.94 -8.58
C ARG A 56 -2.15 8.25 -7.55
N PRO A 57 -2.10 6.90 -7.43
CA PRO A 57 -2.92 6.20 -6.46
C PRO A 57 -2.49 6.53 -5.03
N MET A 58 -3.47 6.61 -4.12
CA MET A 58 -3.22 6.95 -2.73
C MET A 58 -2.45 5.87 -1.97
N VAL A 59 -2.85 4.60 -2.16
CA VAL A 59 -2.24 3.44 -1.48
C VAL A 59 -1.74 2.42 -2.49
N THR A 60 -0.61 1.80 -2.18
CA THR A 60 -0.05 0.67 -2.94
C THR A 60 0.14 -0.51 -2.00
N ILE A 61 -0.38 -1.66 -2.39
CA ILE A 61 -0.23 -2.95 -1.72
C ILE A 61 0.69 -3.84 -2.55
N LEU A 62 1.68 -4.44 -1.90
CA LEU A 62 2.68 -5.30 -2.51
C LEU A 62 2.75 -6.65 -1.80
N THR A 63 2.89 -7.74 -2.55
CA THR A 63 3.28 -9.03 -1.99
C THR A 63 3.94 -9.90 -3.04
N THR A 64 4.50 -11.04 -2.63
CA THR A 64 5.17 -11.98 -3.51
C THR A 64 4.54 -13.36 -3.39
N VAL A 65 4.26 -14.00 -4.52
CA VAL A 65 3.73 -15.37 -4.59
C VAL A 65 4.69 -16.22 -5.43
N GLY A 66 5.21 -17.29 -4.85
CA GLY A 66 6.08 -18.26 -5.55
C GLY A 66 5.38 -18.83 -6.78
N VAL A 67 6.15 -19.21 -7.81
CA VAL A 67 5.57 -19.80 -9.03
C VAL A 67 4.84 -21.13 -8.77
N SER A 68 5.14 -21.80 -7.65
CA SER A 68 4.41 -22.99 -7.18
C SER A 68 3.23 -22.66 -6.26
N GLY A 69 3.03 -21.37 -5.94
CA GLY A 69 1.90 -20.87 -5.15
C GLY A 69 2.22 -20.57 -3.68
N GLU A 70 3.49 -20.65 -3.26
CA GLU A 70 3.91 -20.30 -1.91
C GLU A 70 3.65 -18.82 -1.63
N TRP A 71 2.98 -18.51 -0.52
CA TRP A 71 2.69 -17.14 -0.11
C TRP A 71 2.65 -17.05 1.41
N SER A 72 3.23 -15.99 1.98
CA SER A 72 3.26 -15.77 3.44
C SER A 72 1.89 -15.49 4.03
N GLY A 73 0.90 -15.11 3.20
CA GLY A 73 -0.39 -14.62 3.69
C GLY A 73 -0.37 -13.17 4.16
N GLU A 74 0.73 -12.46 3.89
CA GLU A 74 0.93 -11.06 4.30
C GLU A 74 1.20 -10.15 3.10
N VAL A 75 0.93 -8.86 3.28
CA VAL A 75 1.14 -7.82 2.27
C VAL A 75 1.83 -6.60 2.86
N ASP A 76 2.62 -5.89 2.06
CA ASP A 76 3.21 -4.60 2.40
C ASP A 76 2.28 -3.48 1.93
N VAL A 77 1.87 -2.60 2.85
CA VAL A 77 0.98 -1.46 2.56
C VAL A 77 1.81 -0.18 2.59
N ARG A 78 1.79 0.56 1.49
CA ARG A 78 2.51 1.83 1.34
C ARG A 78 1.55 2.96 1.06
N CYS A 79 1.73 4.06 1.76
CA CYS A 79 0.91 5.26 1.59
C CYS A 79 1.75 6.53 1.82
N SER A 80 1.37 7.61 1.15
CA SER A 80 1.98 8.93 1.31
C SER A 80 0.92 10.00 1.53
N ALA A 81 1.26 11.03 2.29
CA ALA A 81 0.39 12.19 2.51
C ALA A 81 0.29 13.10 1.27
N GLY A 82 1.13 12.87 0.26
CA GLY A 82 1.11 13.58 -1.02
C GLY A 82 -0.15 13.30 -1.83
N ARG A 83 -0.43 14.20 -2.78
CA ARG A 83 -1.59 14.13 -3.67
C ARG A 83 -1.14 14.03 -5.13
N ASP A 84 -0.37 15.01 -5.61
CA ASP A 84 0.06 15.12 -7.02
C ASP A 84 1.40 15.83 -7.18
N GLU A 85 2.21 15.84 -6.12
CA GLU A 85 3.47 16.57 -6.17
C GLU A 85 4.47 15.88 -7.11
N PRO A 86 5.29 16.66 -7.83
CA PRO A 86 6.37 16.12 -8.65
C PRO A 86 7.26 15.19 -7.85
N VAL A 87 7.84 14.18 -8.51
CA VAL A 87 8.75 13.18 -7.89
C VAL A 87 9.85 13.84 -7.05
N VAL A 88 10.35 15.01 -7.46
CA VAL A 88 11.37 15.77 -6.73
C VAL A 88 10.92 16.16 -5.31
N LYS A 89 9.63 16.45 -5.12
CA LYS A 89 9.06 16.80 -3.80
C LYS A 89 8.70 15.58 -2.96
N PHE A 90 8.84 14.36 -3.48
CA PHE A 90 8.53 13.14 -2.74
C PHE A 90 9.37 13.01 -1.46
N TRP A 91 10.62 13.49 -1.49
CA TRP A 91 11.51 13.49 -0.33
C TRP A 91 11.01 14.35 0.83
N ASP A 92 10.14 15.33 0.53
CA ASP A 92 9.59 16.28 1.49
C ASP A 92 8.15 15.96 1.92
N ILE A 93 7.60 14.84 1.43
CA ILE A 93 6.24 14.40 1.73
C ILE A 93 6.29 13.30 2.78
N PRO A 94 5.51 13.40 3.86
CA PRO A 94 5.39 12.32 4.82
C PRO A 94 4.92 11.03 4.16
N VAL A 95 5.69 9.96 4.35
CA VAL A 95 5.32 8.60 3.96
C VAL A 95 5.10 7.76 5.19
N MET A 96 4.16 6.83 5.12
CA MET A 96 3.93 5.87 6.18
C MET A 96 5.13 4.93 6.30
N GLN A 97 5.59 4.71 7.53
CA GLN A 97 6.63 3.76 7.92
C GLN A 97 6.16 2.95 9.13
N GLY A 98 6.83 1.84 9.44
CA GLY A 98 6.64 1.11 10.70
C GLY A 98 5.45 0.16 10.79
N ARG A 99 4.52 0.18 9.82
CA ARG A 99 3.35 -0.72 9.79
C ARG A 99 3.70 -2.21 9.62
N ASN A 100 4.94 -2.51 9.23
CA ASN A 100 5.40 -3.86 8.88
C ASN A 100 4.47 -4.53 7.85
N THR A 101 4.64 -5.84 7.64
CA THR A 101 3.72 -6.60 6.79
C THR A 101 2.36 -6.78 7.49
N VAL A 102 1.29 -6.72 6.71
CA VAL A 102 -0.10 -6.80 7.14
C VAL A 102 -0.66 -8.18 6.79
N PRO A 103 -1.16 -8.97 7.76
CA PRO A 103 -1.87 -10.20 7.46
C PRO A 103 -3.09 -9.96 6.57
N MET A 104 -3.31 -10.81 5.56
CA MET A 104 -4.37 -10.61 4.56
C MET A 104 -5.77 -10.46 5.17
N HIS A 105 -6.06 -11.15 6.29
CA HIS A 105 -7.36 -11.07 6.94
C HIS A 105 -7.60 -9.72 7.65
N ASP A 106 -6.53 -9.03 8.04
CA ASP A 106 -6.56 -7.70 8.65
C ASP A 106 -6.54 -6.58 7.61
N LEU A 107 -6.26 -6.88 6.34
CA LEU A 107 -6.00 -5.88 5.32
C LEU A 107 -7.14 -4.86 5.15
N PRO A 108 -8.43 -5.22 5.08
CA PRO A 108 -9.49 -4.22 4.94
C PRO A 108 -9.51 -3.22 6.10
N ARG A 109 -9.42 -3.70 7.35
CA ARG A 109 -9.40 -2.85 8.55
C ARG A 109 -8.17 -1.94 8.55
N GLN A 110 -6.99 -2.49 8.27
CA GLN A 110 -5.75 -1.69 8.26
C GLN A 110 -5.71 -0.68 7.11
N LEU A 111 -6.37 -0.96 5.97
CA LEU A 111 -6.53 0.05 4.92
C LEU A 111 -7.37 1.22 5.43
N CYS A 112 -8.50 0.98 6.09
CA CYS A 112 -9.30 2.06 6.70
C CYS A 112 -8.46 2.89 7.69
N GLU A 113 -7.74 2.24 8.61
CA GLU A 113 -6.86 2.92 9.58
C GLU A 113 -5.77 3.73 8.87
N THR A 114 -5.21 3.23 7.76
CA THR A 114 -4.22 3.98 6.97
C THR A 114 -4.82 5.25 6.38
N MET A 115 -6.07 5.22 5.92
CA MET A 115 -6.73 6.39 5.35
C MET A 115 -7.01 7.43 6.44
N GLU A 116 -7.50 7.01 7.60
CA GLU A 116 -7.73 7.89 8.76
C GLU A 116 -6.43 8.54 9.25
N GLU A 117 -5.33 7.77 9.36
CA GLU A 117 -4.02 8.32 9.69
C GLU A 117 -3.55 9.34 8.65
N ARG A 118 -3.71 9.01 7.36
CA ARG A 118 -3.33 9.90 6.26
C ARG A 118 -4.09 11.23 6.33
N GLU A 119 -5.39 11.20 6.59
CA GLU A 119 -6.21 12.39 6.73
C GLU A 119 -5.73 13.28 7.89
N GLN A 120 -5.40 12.68 9.03
CA GLN A 120 -4.84 13.41 10.17
C GLN A 120 -3.48 14.05 9.83
N VAL A 121 -2.61 13.31 9.14
CA VAL A 121 -1.32 13.84 8.68
C VAL A 121 -1.50 15.02 7.72
N VAL A 122 -2.38 14.88 6.72
CA VAL A 122 -2.67 15.94 5.75
C VAL A 122 -3.27 17.17 6.43
N ALA A 123 -4.18 16.97 7.40
CA ALA A 123 -4.75 18.06 8.18
C ALA A 123 -3.68 18.78 9.01
N ALA A 124 -2.81 18.05 9.69
CA ALA A 124 -1.70 18.61 10.47
C ALA A 124 -0.72 19.40 9.59
N MET A 125 -0.39 18.88 8.39
CA MET A 125 0.44 19.59 7.41
C MET A 125 -0.19 20.91 6.97
N ARG A 126 -1.52 20.94 6.74
CA ARG A 126 -2.24 22.18 6.38
C ARG A 126 -2.22 23.22 7.50
N LEU A 127 -2.12 22.78 8.75
CA LEU A 127 -1.96 23.64 9.93
C LEU A 127 -0.50 24.05 10.19
N GLY A 128 0.45 23.62 9.35
CA GLY A 128 1.87 23.93 9.51
C GLY A 128 2.59 23.11 10.59
N VAL A 129 1.93 22.08 11.14
CA VAL A 129 2.59 21.15 12.07
C VAL A 129 3.60 20.33 11.26
N THR A 130 4.82 20.20 11.79
CA THR A 130 5.88 19.38 11.17
C THR A 130 5.94 18.05 11.89
N GLY A 131 6.10 16.97 11.11
CA GLY A 131 6.25 15.61 11.64
C GLY A 131 7.57 15.39 12.39
N PRO A 132 7.86 14.15 12.83
CA PRO A 132 7.11 12.92 12.52
C PRO A 132 5.72 12.89 13.16
N TYR A 133 4.78 12.23 12.50
CA TYR A 133 3.46 11.93 13.06
C TYR A 133 3.45 10.46 13.48
N THR A 134 3.24 10.20 14.76
CA THR A 134 3.33 8.85 15.32
C THR A 134 1.93 8.37 15.72
N PHE A 135 1.57 7.20 15.23
CA PHE A 135 0.36 6.46 15.58
C PHE A 135 0.76 5.13 16.25
N GLU A 136 -0.22 4.36 16.72
CA GLU A 136 0.03 3.09 17.43
C GLU A 136 0.92 2.13 16.62
N ARG A 137 0.67 2.05 15.30
CA ARG A 137 1.29 1.05 14.41
C ARG A 137 2.11 1.66 13.28
N SER A 138 2.18 2.97 13.19
CA SER A 138 2.85 3.63 12.08
C SER A 138 3.50 4.93 12.51
N ARG A 139 4.49 5.34 11.73
CA ARG A 139 5.12 6.65 11.84
C ARG A 139 5.21 7.26 10.46
N TRP A 140 4.68 8.47 10.31
CA TRP A 140 4.68 9.22 9.06
C TRP A 140 5.73 10.31 9.12
N GLN A 141 6.68 10.29 8.20
CA GLN A 141 7.77 11.27 8.17
C GLN A 141 8.35 11.41 6.78
N LYS A 142 9.06 12.52 6.54
CA LYS A 142 9.65 12.79 5.24
C LYS A 142 10.86 11.89 5.02
N PRO A 143 10.98 11.20 3.88
CA PRO A 143 12.18 10.41 3.58
C PRO A 143 13.48 11.22 3.66
N GLY A 144 13.44 12.51 3.33
CA GLY A 144 14.61 13.40 3.44
C GLY A 144 15.13 13.58 4.86
N ASP A 145 14.27 13.46 5.88
CA ASP A 145 14.66 13.57 7.29
C ASP A 145 15.45 12.34 7.76
N LEU A 146 15.21 11.17 7.14
CA LEU A 146 15.92 9.92 7.43
C LEU A 146 17.35 9.89 6.90
N LEU A 147 17.61 10.61 5.80
CA LEU A 147 18.94 10.67 5.18
C LEU A 147 19.86 11.69 5.87
N ARG A 148 19.31 12.52 6.76
CA ARG A 148 20.03 13.57 7.49
C ARG A 148 20.31 13.22 8.95
N ALA A 149 19.77 12.10 9.43
CA ALA A 149 20.00 11.54 10.75
C ALA A 149 21.17 10.55 10.71
#